data_AF-A0A060BZT8-F1
#
_entry.id   AF-A0A060BZT8-F1
#
_cell.length_a   1.000
_cell.length_b   1.000
_cell.length_c   1.000
_cell.angle_alpha   90.00
_cell.angle_beta   90.00
_cell.angle_gamma   90.00
#
_symmetry.space_group_name_H-M   'P 1'
#
loop_
_entity.id
_entity.type
_entity.pdbx_description
1 polymer ?
#
loop_
_entity_poly.entity_id
_entity_poly.type
_entity_poly.pdbx_seq_one_letter_code
_entity_poly.pdbx_strand_id
1 'polypeptide(L)' 'MYQENYPQNFPTGFLWGGATAANQVEGAWNLDGKGLTTAEVVEKGKPIRKKMYNGWRSNQATLHQAINDQ' A
#
# COMPACT_ATOMS: atom_id res chain seq x y z
N MET A 1 -38.00 -7.71 -12.88
CA MET A 1 -37.32 -6.91 -13.92
C MET A 1 -35.84 -7.24 -13.88
N TYR A 2 -35.44 -8.37 -14.46
CA TYR A 2 -34.03 -8.73 -14.65
C TYR A 2 -33.86 -9.20 -16.09
N GLN A 3 -32.76 -8.83 -16.73
CA GLN A 3 -32.43 -9.30 -18.07
C GLN A 3 -31.86 -10.71 -17.98
N GLU A 4 -32.43 -11.63 -18.75
CA GLU A 4 -32.03 -13.05 -18.76
C GLU A 4 -30.77 -13.32 -19.58
N ASN A 5 -30.37 -12.38 -20.46
CA ASN A 5 -29.19 -12.51 -21.31
C ASN A 5 -28.03 -11.65 -20.80
N TYR A 6 -26.92 -12.30 -20.47
CA TYR A 6 -25.66 -11.66 -20.06
C TYR A 6 -24.48 -12.26 -20.85
N PRO A 7 -23.44 -11.46 -21.14
CA PRO A 7 -22.28 -11.93 -21.89
C PRO A 7 -21.52 -13.00 -21.09
N GLN A 8 -21.24 -14.12 -21.75
CA GLN A 8 -20.51 -15.26 -21.17
C GLN A 8 -18.99 -15.14 -21.34
N ASN A 9 -18.52 -14.25 -22.21
CA ASN A 9 -17.12 -14.12 -22.60
C ASN A 9 -16.69 -12.64 -22.60
N PHE A 10 -15.40 -12.41 -22.41
CA PHE A 10 -14.81 -11.09 -22.60
C PHE A 10 -14.80 -10.70 -24.10
N PRO A 11 -14.92 -9.39 -24.42
CA PRO A 11 -14.81 -8.93 -25.80
C PRO A 11 -13.47 -9.29 -26.44
N THR A 12 -13.44 -9.42 -27.77
CA THR A 12 -12.20 -9.58 -28.52
C THR A 12 -11.27 -8.38 -28.26
N GLY A 13 -10.00 -8.66 -27.93
CA GLY A 13 -9.02 -7.62 -27.59
C GLY A 13 -9.06 -7.15 -26.14
N PHE A 14 -9.84 -7.80 -25.27
CA PHE A 14 -9.79 -7.54 -23.84
C PHE A 14 -8.40 -7.86 -23.27
N LEU A 15 -7.78 -6.87 -22.64
CA LEU A 15 -6.49 -7.04 -21.99
C LEU A 15 -6.70 -7.44 -20.53
N TRP A 16 -6.23 -8.63 -20.18
CA TRP A 16 -6.18 -9.12 -18.81
C TRP A 16 -4.72 -9.22 -18.33
N GLY A 17 -4.52 -9.15 -17.02
CA GLY A 17 -3.20 -9.26 -16.44
C GLY A 17 -3.21 -9.00 -14.95
N GLY A 18 -2.11 -9.36 -14.29
CA GLY A 18 -1.84 -8.98 -12.92
C GLY A 18 -0.97 -7.72 -12.86
N ALA A 19 -1.01 -7.02 -11.74
CA ALA A 19 -0.11 -5.93 -11.43
C ALA A 19 0.45 -6.10 -10.02
N THR A 20 1.73 -5.78 -9.86
CA THR A 20 2.43 -5.69 -8.57
C THR A 20 3.04 -4.30 -8.42
N ALA A 21 3.23 -3.85 -7.19
CA ALA A 21 3.98 -2.63 -6.90
C ALA A 21 5.35 -2.96 -6.30
N ALA A 22 6.37 -2.15 -6.63
CA ALA A 22 7.77 -2.34 -6.21
C ALA A 22 7.91 -2.60 -4.69
N ASN A 23 7.28 -1.74 -3.88
CA ASN A 23 7.30 -1.85 -2.42
C ASN A 23 6.65 -3.13 -1.85
N GLN A 24 5.85 -3.86 -2.65
CA GLN A 24 5.22 -5.11 -2.23
C GLN A 24 6.14 -6.32 -2.43
N VAL A 25 7.09 -6.26 -3.38
CA VAL A 25 7.81 -7.45 -3.87
C VAL A 25 9.32 -7.31 -3.95
N GLU A 26 9.88 -6.11 -4.10
CA GLU A 26 11.32 -5.93 -4.34
C GLU A 26 12.16 -6.08 -3.06
N GLY A 27 11.67 -5.58 -1.93
CA GLY A 27 12.47 -5.52 -0.70
C GLY A 27 13.62 -4.51 -0.82
N ALA A 28 14.80 -4.87 -0.31
CA ALA A 28 16.05 -4.10 -0.44
C ALA A 28 15.89 -2.57 -0.21
N TRP A 29 15.03 -2.19 0.74
CA TRP A 29 14.53 -0.82 0.85
C TRP A 29 15.63 0.22 1.15
N ASN A 30 16.78 -0.24 1.68
CA ASN A 30 17.95 0.54 2.09
C ASN A 30 19.27 0.15 1.36
N LEU A 31 19.21 -0.60 0.26
CA LEU A 31 20.40 -0.99 -0.50
C LEU A 31 20.60 -0.10 -1.73
N ASP A 32 21.82 -0.14 -2.29
CA ASP A 32 22.19 0.45 -3.59
C ASP A 32 21.78 1.93 -3.78
N GLY A 33 21.87 2.71 -2.70
CA GLY A 33 21.58 4.15 -2.74
C GLY A 33 20.10 4.50 -2.85
N LYS A 34 19.18 3.55 -2.68
CA LYS A 34 17.74 3.83 -2.64
C LYS A 34 17.40 4.74 -1.46
N GLY A 35 16.75 5.87 -1.77
CA GLY A 35 16.20 6.79 -0.76
C GLY A 35 14.93 6.25 -0.09
N LEU A 36 14.63 6.78 1.10
CA LEU A 36 13.35 6.54 1.76
C LEU A 36 12.20 7.09 0.92
N THR A 37 11.13 6.30 0.78
CA THR A 37 9.89 6.73 0.15
C THR A 37 8.77 6.81 1.19
N THR A 38 7.61 7.33 0.79
CA THR A 38 6.42 7.34 1.65
C THR A 38 6.05 5.94 2.14
N ALA A 39 6.33 4.89 1.37
CA ALA A 39 5.98 3.52 1.73
C ALA A 39 6.73 3.02 2.98
N GLU A 40 7.97 3.48 3.21
CA GLU A 40 8.76 3.06 4.37
C GLU A 40 8.43 3.84 5.66
N VAL A 41 7.83 5.02 5.55
CA VAL A 41 7.54 5.90 6.71
C VAL A 41 6.08 5.84 7.18
N VAL A 42 5.23 5.10 6.48
CA VAL A 42 3.85 4.85 6.92
C VAL A 42 3.86 3.75 7.98
N GLU A 43 3.52 4.09 9.23
CA GLU A 43 3.30 3.07 10.27
C GLU A 43 2.21 2.11 9.79
N LYS A 44 2.49 0.80 9.88
CA LYS A 44 1.49 -0.24 9.63
C LYS A 44 0.27 0.07 10.48
N GLY A 45 -0.87 0.28 9.82
CA GLY A 45 -2.14 0.51 10.50
C GLY A 45 -2.39 -0.61 11.51
N LYS A 46 -2.29 -0.30 12.81
CA LYS A 46 -2.76 -1.20 13.86
C LYS A 46 -4.25 -1.47 13.59
N PRO A 47 -4.83 -2.62 13.96
CA PRO A 47 -6.26 -2.80 13.88
C PRO A 47 -6.93 -1.79 14.82
N ILE A 48 -7.25 -0.60 14.29
CA ILE A 48 -7.86 0.49 15.05
C ILE A 48 -9.33 0.11 15.26
N ARG A 49 -9.61 -0.65 16.31
CA ARG A 49 -10.85 -0.38 17.06
C ARG A 49 -10.68 1.00 17.71
N LYS A 50 -11.23 2.01 17.02
CA LYS A 50 -11.80 3.23 17.63
C LYS A 50 -10.85 4.31 18.19
N LYS A 51 -9.84 4.81 17.45
CA LYS A 51 -9.13 6.07 17.80
C LYS A 51 -8.69 6.94 16.61
N MET A 52 -9.38 6.84 15.47
CA MET A 52 -8.99 7.49 14.22
C MET A 52 -9.50 8.94 14.06
N TYR A 53 -9.63 9.72 15.15
CA TYR A 53 -10.14 11.10 15.06
C TYR A 53 -9.19 12.21 15.49
N ASN A 54 -8.15 11.96 16.31
CA ASN A 54 -7.31 13.06 16.80
C ASN A 54 -5.80 12.78 16.61
N GLY A 55 -5.27 13.25 15.48
CA GLY A 55 -3.92 13.83 15.45
C GLY A 55 -2.72 12.90 15.32
N TRP A 56 -2.58 12.24 14.17
CA TRP A 56 -1.26 11.79 13.71
C TRP A 56 -0.45 13.00 13.24
N ARG A 57 0.27 13.66 14.16
CA ARG A 57 1.27 14.69 13.82
C ARG A 57 2.64 14.00 13.74
N SER A 58 3.10 13.72 12.52
CA SER A 58 4.49 13.26 12.29
C SER A 58 5.47 14.36 12.70
N ASN A 59 6.44 14.03 13.55
CA ASN A 59 7.52 14.94 13.94
C ASN A 59 8.87 14.18 13.96
N GLN A 60 9.97 14.91 14.17
CA GLN A 60 11.32 14.35 14.14
C GLN A 60 11.51 13.18 15.13
N ALA A 61 10.83 13.19 16.28
CA ALA A 61 10.94 12.12 17.26
C ALA A 61 10.24 10.83 16.80
N THR A 62 9.07 10.94 16.16
CA THR A 62 8.37 9.76 15.61
C THR A 62 9.15 9.13 14.44
N LEU A 63 9.88 9.94 13.67
CA LEU A 63 10.78 9.46 12.63
C LEU A 63 11.98 8.69 13.20
N HIS A 64 12.62 9.21 14.25
CA HIS A 64 13.73 8.50 14.91
C HIS A 64 13.28 7.18 15.57
N GLN A 65 12.08 7.13 16.13
CA GLN A 65 11.52 5.89 16.67
C GLN A 65 11.29 4.84 15.58
N ALA A 66 10.71 5.23 14.44
CA ALA A 66 10.50 4.31 13.31
C ALA A 66 11.82 3.80 12.70
N ILE A 67 12.88 4.61 12.71
CA ILE A 67 14.21 4.19 12.25
C ILE A 67 14.83 3.15 13.20
N ASN A 68 14.56 3.25 14.51
CA ASN A 68 15.15 2.39 15.53
C ASN A 68 14.34 1.13 15.86
N ASP A 69 13.08 1.04 15.42
CA ASP A 69 12.16 -0.10 15.63
C ASP A 69 12.34 -1.22 14.57
N GLN A 70 13.57 -1.39 14.06
CA GLN A 70 13.96 -2.46 13.14
C GLN A 70 14.19 -3.79 13.86
#